data_AF-A0A9E3WLR6-F1
#
_entry.id   AF-A0A9E3WLR6-F1
#
_cell.length_a   1.000
_cell.length_b   1.000
_cell.length_c   1.000
_cell.angle_alpha   90.00
_cell.angle_beta   90.00
_cell.angle_gamma   90.00
#
_symmetry.space_group_name_H-M   'P 1'
#
loop_
_entity.id
_entity.type
_entity.pdbx_description
1 polymer ?
#
loop_
_entity_poly.entity_id
_entity_poly.type
_entity_poly.pdbx_seq_one_letter_code
_entity_poly.pdbx_strand_id
1 'polypeptide(L)'
;MQNCYTGFSKSTVVSRRLLLHAGGLSLFGLRLPQLLAAEERQTQDLSFGRAKSCILLFMWGGPAHQDTWDLKPEAPVEVRGEFAPIATKVPGIQICEHFPELAKRTDQLAIVRSMTHTDVNHTSGTHYMLTGEPPPANTDVRVQWPHVGSVLAGLGRGRGALPPFVSMRPELENDVPRFVEQSQGQFAGWLGSVFDPLTIDHDPSRDDYRVADLTLQPEISVRRLLARNELRTSLNEQLVQHHAAFDAADANSRRAIELLTSAGEQSGAFNLDEESQMVRERYGLNPHGQSVLQARRLVERGVPLVTVYWPSDGIKNVSVYWDTHSRNFIDLKERLMPVADQAFSALLDDLSQRGMLDETIVVWTGEFGRTPKVGQRNSDAGAGKDGRDHWPGCFSTVLAGGGIRGGITYGKSDRQAAFPAADPVAPRDLIATVYHALGVPAAQTLNDTGGRPHFVRPGTAIRDLLA
;
A
#
# COMPACT_ATOMS: atom_id res chain seq x y z
N MET A 1 37.94 -14.55 31.89
CA MET A 1 37.61 -15.63 32.84
C MET A 1 36.11 -15.70 32.98
N GLN A 2 35.54 -16.82 32.53
CA GLN A 2 34.31 -17.52 32.98
C GLN A 2 32.96 -16.76 32.94
N ASN A 3 32.04 -17.09 32.01
CA ASN A 3 31.06 -18.22 32.00
C ASN A 3 29.79 -17.88 32.83
N CYS A 4 28.53 -18.04 32.39
CA CYS A 4 27.93 -19.04 31.50
C CYS A 4 26.66 -18.53 30.78
N TYR A 5 26.47 -19.05 29.56
CA TYR A 5 25.20 -19.23 28.86
C TYR A 5 24.24 -20.13 29.65
N THR A 6 22.96 -19.76 29.75
CA THR A 6 21.84 -20.70 29.89
C THR A 6 20.57 -20.10 29.28
N GLY A 7 20.08 -20.70 28.20
CA GLY A 7 18.83 -20.29 27.55
C GLY A 7 18.42 -21.22 26.42
N PHE A 8 18.59 -22.53 26.60
CA PHE A 8 18.01 -23.56 25.72
C PHE A 8 17.04 -24.43 26.51
N SER A 9 15.97 -24.82 25.83
CA SER A 9 14.88 -25.71 26.25
C SER A 9 13.70 -25.04 26.98
N LYS A 10 12.73 -24.55 26.19
CA LYS A 10 11.33 -24.68 26.59
C LYS A 10 11.03 -26.18 26.65
N SER A 11 11.11 -26.74 27.85
CA SER A 11 10.51 -28.04 28.14
C SER A 11 9.01 -27.92 27.85
N THR A 12 8.55 -28.52 26.75
CA THR A 12 7.14 -28.85 26.55
C THR A 12 6.77 -29.83 27.66
N VAL A 13 6.21 -29.30 28.75
CA VAL A 13 5.63 -30.13 29.81
C VAL A 13 4.41 -30.82 29.19
N VAL A 14 4.62 -32.02 28.69
CA VAL A 14 3.54 -32.89 28.23
C VAL A 14 2.68 -33.20 29.45
N SER A 15 1.49 -32.58 29.52
CA SER A 15 0.59 -32.84 30.63
C SER A 15 0.17 -34.31 30.61
N ARG A 16 0.05 -34.94 31.79
CA ARG A 16 -0.45 -36.34 31.91
C ARG A 16 -1.79 -36.53 31.19
N ARG A 17 -2.58 -35.47 31.05
CA ARG A 17 -3.85 -35.45 30.31
C ARG A 17 -3.67 -35.54 28.80
N LEU A 18 -2.60 -34.98 28.24
CA LEU A 18 -2.27 -35.07 26.81
C LEU A 18 -1.75 -36.47 26.46
N LEU A 19 -0.96 -37.10 27.33
CA LEU A 19 -0.49 -38.48 27.18
C LEU A 19 -1.65 -39.50 27.21
N LEU A 20 -2.65 -39.29 28.08
CA LEU A 20 -3.84 -40.14 28.14
C LEU A 20 -4.76 -39.95 26.92
N HIS A 21 -4.89 -38.72 26.40
CA HIS A 21 -5.62 -38.47 25.14
C HIS A 21 -4.90 -39.06 23.93
N ALA A 22 -3.57 -38.89 23.83
CA ALA A 22 -2.77 -39.50 22.77
C ALA A 22 -2.78 -41.04 22.84
N GLY A 23 -2.79 -41.62 24.05
CA GLY A 23 -2.94 -43.05 24.27
C GLY A 23 -4.30 -43.59 23.81
N GLY A 24 -5.39 -42.87 24.10
CA GLY A 24 -6.74 -43.25 23.66
C GLY A 24 -6.98 -43.11 22.15
N LEU A 25 -6.35 -42.12 21.51
CA LEU A 25 -6.49 -41.86 20.06
C LEU A 25 -5.57 -42.73 19.19
N SER A 26 -4.57 -43.39 19.79
CA SER A 26 -3.71 -44.35 19.09
C SER A 26 -4.45 -45.59 18.58
N LEU A 27 -5.59 -45.94 19.20
CA LEU A 27 -6.51 -46.99 18.76
C LEU A 27 -7.19 -46.69 17.41
N PHE A 28 -7.18 -45.43 16.96
CA PHE A 28 -7.73 -44.99 15.69
C PHE A 28 -6.65 -44.47 14.71
N GLY A 29 -5.37 -44.77 14.95
CA GLY A 29 -4.28 -44.51 14.01
C GLY A 29 -3.74 -43.07 13.99
N LEU A 30 -4.22 -42.18 14.86
CA LEU A 30 -3.69 -40.81 14.98
C LEU A 30 -2.49 -40.79 15.93
N ARG A 31 -1.31 -40.52 15.36
CA ARG A 31 -0.05 -40.40 16.12
C ARG A 31 0.12 -38.99 16.66
N LEU A 32 0.81 -38.83 17.80
CA LEU A 32 1.09 -37.52 18.40
C LEU A 32 1.69 -36.48 17.42
N PRO A 33 2.58 -36.82 16.48
CA PRO A 33 3.05 -35.89 15.45
C PRO A 33 1.95 -35.43 14.49
N GLN A 34 0.94 -36.27 14.20
CA GLN A 34 -0.21 -35.90 13.37
C GLN A 34 -1.19 -35.02 14.14
N LEU A 35 -1.34 -35.23 15.45
CA LEU A 35 -2.09 -34.32 16.34
C LEU A 35 -1.41 -32.96 16.44
N LEU A 36 -0.09 -32.92 16.63
CA LEU A 36 0.68 -31.66 16.66
C LEU A 36 0.66 -30.94 15.30
N ALA A 37 0.78 -31.68 14.19
CA ALA A 37 0.65 -31.11 12.84
C ALA A 37 -0.79 -30.66 12.51
N ALA A 38 -1.80 -31.31 13.09
CA ALA A 38 -3.19 -30.87 13.00
C ALA A 38 -3.46 -29.64 13.88
N GLU A 39 -2.86 -29.54 15.06
CA GLU A 39 -2.86 -28.34 15.92
C GLU A 39 -2.17 -27.16 15.21
N GLU A 40 -1.02 -27.38 14.55
CA GLU A 40 -0.36 -26.37 13.72
C GLU A 40 -1.23 -25.91 12.53
N ARG A 41 -1.99 -26.82 11.92
CA ARG A 41 -2.98 -26.48 10.88
C ARG A 41 -4.21 -25.78 11.42
N GLN A 42 -4.62 -26.07 12.66
CA GLN A 42 -5.74 -25.40 13.33
C GLN A 42 -5.36 -23.99 13.84
N THR A 43 -4.06 -23.70 13.92
CA THR A 43 -3.48 -22.35 14.13
C THR A 43 -3.13 -21.61 12.83
N GLN A 44 -3.56 -22.08 11.66
CA GLN A 44 -3.45 -21.27 10.44
C GLN A 44 -4.42 -20.10 10.55
N ASP A 45 -3.86 -18.93 10.86
CA ASP A 45 -4.53 -17.65 10.71
C ASP A 45 -5.04 -17.56 9.26
N LEU A 46 -6.36 -17.72 9.07
CA LEU A 46 -7.02 -17.79 7.76
C LEU A 46 -6.84 -16.51 6.94
N SER A 47 -6.42 -15.42 7.58
CA SER A 47 -6.10 -14.16 6.93
C SER A 47 -4.67 -14.10 6.39
N PHE A 48 -3.75 -14.98 6.84
CA PHE A 48 -2.36 -14.97 6.39
C PHE A 48 -2.23 -15.42 4.93
N GLY A 49 -1.70 -14.55 4.09
CA GLY A 49 -1.53 -14.87 2.67
C GLY A 49 -2.82 -14.97 1.87
N ARG A 50 -3.94 -14.44 2.40
CA ARG A 50 -5.22 -14.39 1.68
C ARG A 50 -5.16 -13.41 0.50
N ALA A 51 -4.48 -12.27 0.67
CA ALA A 51 -4.24 -11.34 -0.42
C ALA A 51 -3.13 -11.86 -1.35
N LYS A 52 -3.40 -11.80 -2.66
CA LYS A 52 -2.43 -12.02 -3.74
C LYS A 52 -1.84 -10.70 -4.26
N SER A 53 -2.55 -9.61 -4.02
CA SER A 53 -2.25 -8.29 -4.59
C SER A 53 -2.66 -7.16 -3.66
N CYS A 54 -2.04 -5.98 -3.86
CA CYS A 54 -2.32 -4.75 -3.12
C CYS A 54 -2.47 -3.57 -4.09
N ILE A 55 -3.54 -2.79 -3.93
CA ILE A 55 -3.69 -1.48 -4.56
C ILE A 55 -3.55 -0.44 -3.46
N LEU A 56 -2.47 0.33 -3.49
CA LEU A 56 -2.21 1.42 -2.55
C LEU A 56 -2.62 2.74 -3.17
N LEU A 57 -3.77 3.28 -2.76
CA LEU A 57 -4.25 4.61 -3.10
C LEU A 57 -3.61 5.62 -2.14
N PHE A 58 -2.55 6.29 -2.59
CA PHE A 58 -1.78 7.24 -1.79
C PHE A 58 -2.24 8.68 -2.05
N MET A 59 -3.07 9.20 -1.14
CA MET A 59 -3.57 10.58 -1.16
C MET A 59 -2.51 11.53 -0.63
N TRP A 60 -1.45 11.71 -1.41
CA TRP A 60 -0.32 12.56 -1.03
C TRP A 60 -0.80 13.96 -0.65
N GLY A 61 -0.27 14.48 0.44
CA GLY A 61 -0.70 15.76 1.00
C GLY A 61 -1.53 15.59 2.27
N GLY A 62 -1.53 14.44 2.93
CA GLY A 62 -1.99 14.29 4.32
C GLY A 62 -3.46 14.68 4.50
N PRO A 63 -4.41 13.83 4.07
CA PRO A 63 -5.82 14.14 4.09
C PRO A 63 -6.32 14.54 5.48
N ALA A 64 -7.16 15.58 5.57
CA ALA A 64 -7.79 15.98 6.82
C ALA A 64 -8.75 14.90 7.32
N HIS A 65 -8.29 14.03 8.23
CA HIS A 65 -9.06 12.89 8.75
C HIS A 65 -10.35 13.33 9.43
N GLN A 66 -10.32 14.44 10.15
CA GLN A 66 -11.45 15.06 10.83
C GLN A 66 -12.51 15.65 9.88
N ASP A 67 -12.19 15.84 8.60
CA ASP A 67 -13.11 16.31 7.57
C ASP A 67 -13.46 15.21 6.55
N THR A 68 -12.93 13.99 6.73
CA THR A 68 -13.11 12.85 5.80
C THR A 68 -13.66 11.61 6.51
N TRP A 69 -12.88 11.03 7.43
CA TRP A 69 -13.12 9.70 8.00
C TRP A 69 -13.42 9.69 9.50
N ASP A 70 -13.15 10.76 10.23
CA ASP A 70 -13.21 10.84 11.69
C ASP A 70 -13.77 12.19 12.20
N LEU A 71 -14.97 12.53 11.72
CA LEU A 71 -15.63 13.79 12.06
C LEU A 71 -15.95 13.89 13.55
N LYS A 72 -15.86 15.12 14.07
CA LYS A 72 -16.14 15.45 15.48
C LYS A 72 -17.32 16.42 15.59
N PRO A 73 -18.56 16.02 15.26
CA PRO A 73 -19.72 16.94 15.21
C PRO A 73 -19.98 17.69 16.52
N GLU A 74 -19.60 17.09 17.66
CA GLU A 74 -19.72 17.64 19.01
C GLU A 74 -18.53 18.51 19.46
N ALA A 75 -17.47 18.62 18.65
CA ALA A 75 -16.34 19.49 18.95
C ALA A 75 -16.69 20.98 18.66
N PRO A 76 -15.93 21.93 19.22
CA PRO A 76 -16.08 23.35 18.88
C PRO A 76 -16.02 23.60 17.37
N VAL A 77 -16.66 24.66 16.88
CA VAL A 77 -16.79 24.97 15.45
C VAL A 77 -15.43 25.05 14.75
N GLU A 78 -14.43 25.58 15.44
CA GLU A 78 -13.06 25.70 14.95
C GLU A 78 -12.34 24.36 14.81
N VAL A 79 -12.83 23.29 15.44
CA VAL A 79 -12.28 21.93 15.34
C VAL A 79 -13.09 21.10 14.35
N ARG A 80 -14.41 21.03 14.54
CA ARG A 80 -15.29 20.17 13.72
C ARG A 80 -15.39 20.60 12.26
N GLY A 81 -15.11 21.87 11.96
CA GLY A 81 -15.17 22.40 10.60
C GLY A 81 -16.59 22.60 10.07
N GLU A 82 -16.71 22.67 8.75
CA GLU A 82 -17.97 22.93 8.04
C GLU A 82 -18.82 21.67 7.84
N PHE A 83 -18.18 20.52 7.64
CA PHE A 83 -18.86 19.31 7.16
C PHE A 83 -19.62 18.56 8.24
N ALA A 84 -20.67 17.86 7.81
CA ALA A 84 -21.48 16.99 8.65
C ALA A 84 -21.20 15.50 8.39
N PRO A 85 -21.36 14.64 9.43
CA PRO A 85 -21.32 13.20 9.23
C PRO A 85 -22.59 12.71 8.54
N ILE A 86 -22.46 11.72 7.65
CA ILE A 86 -23.58 11.00 7.04
C ILE A 86 -23.73 9.59 7.63
N ALA A 87 -24.97 9.09 7.68
CA ALA A 87 -25.22 7.69 7.98
C ALA A 87 -24.66 6.80 6.87
N THR A 88 -24.17 5.62 7.24
CA THR A 88 -23.55 4.68 6.30
C THR A 88 -24.28 3.35 6.30
N LYS A 89 -23.91 2.44 5.39
CA LYS A 89 -24.47 1.09 5.31
C LYS A 89 -24.30 0.29 6.62
N VAL A 90 -23.25 0.56 7.39
CA VAL A 90 -23.03 -0.06 8.70
C VAL A 90 -23.51 0.87 9.82
N PRO A 91 -24.55 0.48 10.58
CA PRO A 91 -25.01 1.26 11.73
C PRO A 91 -23.88 1.52 12.74
N GLY A 92 -23.77 2.76 13.21
CA GLY A 92 -22.72 3.18 14.15
C GLY A 92 -21.44 3.68 13.48
N ILE A 93 -21.24 3.45 12.18
CA ILE A 93 -20.17 4.07 11.40
C ILE A 93 -20.73 5.28 10.66
N GLN A 94 -20.05 6.42 10.81
CA GLN A 94 -20.32 7.66 10.10
C GLN A 94 -19.03 8.19 9.47
N ILE A 95 -19.12 8.74 8.27
CA ILE A 95 -18.04 9.40 7.53
C ILE A 95 -18.55 10.76 6.99
N CYS A 96 -17.70 11.51 6.28
CA CYS A 96 -18.09 12.80 5.72
C CYS A 96 -19.24 12.68 4.71
N GLU A 97 -20.17 13.62 4.72
CA GLU A 97 -21.28 13.69 3.75
C GLU A 97 -20.84 13.79 2.28
N HIS A 98 -19.60 14.18 2.04
CA HIS A 98 -18.99 14.25 0.71
C HIS A 98 -18.35 12.94 0.24
N PHE A 99 -18.54 11.86 0.97
CA PHE A 99 -18.29 10.48 0.55
C PHE A 99 -19.58 9.64 0.42
N PRO A 100 -20.58 10.10 -0.36
CA PRO A 100 -21.88 9.43 -0.45
C PRO A 100 -21.81 8.02 -1.04
N GLU A 101 -20.88 7.73 -1.97
CA GLU A 101 -20.75 6.40 -2.56
C GLU A 101 -19.97 5.45 -1.66
N LEU A 102 -18.91 5.91 -0.99
CA LEU A 102 -18.19 5.10 0.00
C LEU A 102 -19.06 4.83 1.24
N ALA A 103 -19.96 5.74 1.62
CA ALA A 103 -20.93 5.52 2.71
C ALA A 103 -21.80 4.26 2.46
N LYS A 104 -22.13 3.96 1.20
CA LYS A 104 -22.89 2.77 0.79
C LYS A 104 -22.08 1.48 0.81
N ARG A 105 -20.76 1.56 1.01
CA ARG A 105 -19.80 0.44 0.93
C ARG A 105 -18.99 0.26 2.21
N THR A 106 -19.37 0.92 3.30
CA THR A 106 -18.67 0.83 4.60
C THR A 106 -18.60 -0.59 5.16
N ASP A 107 -19.48 -1.49 4.75
CA ASP A 107 -19.41 -2.93 5.08
C ASP A 107 -18.18 -3.63 4.50
N GLN A 108 -17.55 -3.04 3.49
CA GLN A 108 -16.30 -3.53 2.89
C GLN A 108 -15.06 -2.83 3.47
N LEU A 109 -15.24 -1.79 4.30
CA LEU A 109 -14.15 -0.93 4.77
C LEU A 109 -13.80 -1.22 6.22
N ALA A 110 -12.50 -1.21 6.52
CA ALA A 110 -11.96 -1.07 7.86
C ALA A 110 -11.31 0.31 7.98
N ILE A 111 -11.89 1.19 8.80
CA ILE A 111 -11.43 2.57 8.97
C ILE A 111 -10.58 2.66 10.24
N VAL A 112 -9.27 2.84 10.09
CA VAL A 112 -8.34 3.05 11.21
C VAL A 112 -8.35 4.54 11.56
N ARG A 113 -8.73 4.90 12.79
CA ARG A 113 -8.87 6.30 13.25
C ARG A 113 -7.80 6.73 14.25
N SER A 114 -6.75 5.94 14.39
CA SER A 114 -5.73 6.08 15.43
C SER A 114 -4.30 5.97 14.89
N MET A 115 -4.13 6.16 13.57
CA MET A 115 -2.79 6.23 12.99
C MET A 115 -2.01 7.41 13.58
N THR A 116 -0.73 7.23 13.90
CA THR A 116 0.10 8.30 14.48
C THR A 116 1.60 8.09 14.23
N HIS A 117 2.33 9.19 14.07
CA HIS A 117 3.79 9.26 14.15
C HIS A 117 4.25 10.70 14.45
N THR A 118 5.55 10.96 14.34
CA THR A 118 6.15 12.26 14.71
C THR A 118 6.66 13.08 13.54
N ASP A 119 6.68 12.52 12.32
CA ASP A 119 7.16 13.20 11.13
C ASP A 119 6.12 14.17 10.53
N VAL A 120 6.45 15.45 10.46
CA VAL A 120 5.60 16.51 9.92
C VAL A 120 5.88 16.82 8.44
N ASN A 121 6.90 16.22 7.84
CA ASN A 121 7.33 16.55 6.49
C ASN A 121 6.78 15.53 5.48
N HIS A 122 6.25 16.02 4.36
CA HIS A 122 5.62 15.17 3.34
C HIS A 122 6.56 14.09 2.81
N THR A 123 7.80 14.47 2.49
CA THR A 123 8.78 13.61 1.85
C THR A 123 9.20 12.45 2.76
N SER A 124 9.49 12.74 4.03
CA SER A 124 9.94 11.76 5.02
C SER A 124 8.79 10.98 5.67
N GLY A 125 7.64 11.62 5.89
CA GLY A 125 6.40 10.95 6.31
C GLY A 125 5.93 9.91 5.27
N THR A 126 6.06 10.24 3.97
CA THR A 126 5.77 9.29 2.89
C THR A 126 6.65 8.06 2.99
N HIS A 127 7.95 8.21 3.24
CA HIS A 127 8.86 7.06 3.43
C HIS A 127 8.37 6.14 4.55
N TYR A 128 7.93 6.71 5.67
CA TYR A 128 7.45 5.92 6.79
C TYR A 128 6.19 5.13 6.44
N MET A 129 5.26 5.74 5.70
CA MET A 129 4.03 5.08 5.27
C MET A 129 4.24 4.04 4.16
N LEU A 130 5.28 4.18 3.33
CA LEU A 130 5.55 3.26 2.23
C LEU A 130 6.45 2.08 2.61
N THR A 131 7.22 2.21 3.69
CA THR A 131 8.22 1.21 4.12
C THR A 131 7.96 0.65 5.50
N GLY A 132 7.24 1.40 6.35
CA GLY A 132 7.01 1.07 7.75
C GLY A 132 8.20 1.35 8.66
N GLU A 133 9.25 2.00 8.15
CA GLU A 133 10.40 2.47 8.93
C GLU A 133 10.60 3.97 8.67
N PRO A 134 11.03 4.78 9.65
CA PRO A 134 11.36 6.17 9.39
C PRO A 134 12.59 6.27 8.45
N PRO A 135 12.70 7.35 7.67
CA PRO A 135 13.81 7.48 6.74
C PRO A 135 15.15 7.60 7.49
N PRO A 136 16.23 7.02 6.92
CA PRO A 136 17.57 7.22 7.46
C PRO A 136 17.99 8.69 7.33
N ALA A 137 18.94 9.11 8.17
CA ALA A 137 19.49 10.47 8.12
C ALA A 137 20.19 10.79 6.78
N ASN A 138 20.72 9.76 6.11
CA ASN A 138 21.27 9.89 4.77
C ASN A 138 20.13 9.79 3.73
N THR A 139 20.00 10.79 2.89
CA THR A 139 18.94 10.92 1.88
C THR A 139 19.18 10.10 0.62
N ASP A 140 20.34 9.44 0.46
CA ASP A 140 20.60 8.54 -0.67
C ASP A 140 19.52 7.46 -0.75
N VAL A 141 18.86 7.38 -1.91
CA VAL A 141 17.82 6.41 -2.19
C VAL A 141 18.26 4.98 -1.93
N ARG A 142 19.56 4.66 -2.09
CA ARG A 142 20.08 3.29 -1.95
C ARG A 142 20.40 2.89 -0.51
N VAL A 143 20.28 3.80 0.45
CA VAL A 143 20.35 3.44 1.88
C VAL A 143 18.98 3.45 2.57
N GLN A 144 17.95 3.96 1.89
CA GLN A 144 16.58 3.94 2.38
C GLN A 144 16.02 2.52 2.47
N TRP A 145 15.00 2.34 3.31
CA TRP A 145 14.22 1.11 3.33
C TRP A 145 13.44 0.90 2.02
N PRO A 146 13.32 -0.35 1.52
CA PRO A 146 12.55 -0.67 0.33
C PRO A 146 11.06 -0.43 0.55
N HIS A 147 10.41 0.08 -0.50
CA HIS A 147 8.95 0.08 -0.62
C HIS A 147 8.38 -1.34 -0.49
N VAL A 148 7.16 -1.49 0.06
CA VAL A 148 6.47 -2.80 0.16
C VAL A 148 6.47 -3.55 -1.17
N GLY A 149 6.14 -2.86 -2.27
CA GLY A 149 6.17 -3.42 -3.63
C GLY A 149 7.54 -3.95 -4.06
N SER A 150 8.62 -3.25 -3.74
CA SER A 150 9.99 -3.71 -4.02
C SER A 150 10.38 -4.91 -3.16
N VAL A 151 9.92 -4.99 -1.91
CA VAL A 151 10.08 -6.20 -1.10
C VAL A 151 9.36 -7.40 -1.73
N LEU A 152 8.13 -7.22 -2.20
CA LEU A 152 7.41 -8.30 -2.92
C LEU A 152 8.16 -8.73 -4.19
N ALA A 153 8.73 -7.77 -4.93
CA ALA A 153 9.58 -8.04 -6.08
C ALA A 153 10.84 -8.85 -5.69
N GLY A 154 11.50 -8.48 -4.60
CA GLY A 154 12.66 -9.20 -4.03
C GLY A 154 12.33 -10.61 -3.54
N LEU A 155 11.10 -10.84 -3.11
CA LEU A 155 10.56 -12.16 -2.76
C LEU A 155 10.12 -12.96 -3.99
N GLY A 156 10.34 -12.46 -5.20
CA GLY A 156 9.98 -13.14 -6.46
C GLY A 156 8.48 -13.21 -6.72
N ARG A 157 7.68 -12.35 -6.07
CA ARG A 157 6.23 -12.28 -6.33
C ARG A 157 5.96 -11.76 -7.75
N GLY A 158 4.75 -11.99 -8.24
CA GLY A 158 4.29 -11.59 -9.58
C GLY A 158 4.19 -12.76 -10.56
N ARG A 159 3.42 -12.56 -11.63
CA ARG A 159 3.14 -13.56 -12.67
C ARG A 159 3.31 -12.95 -14.05
N GLY A 160 3.75 -13.77 -15.01
CA GLY A 160 3.94 -13.34 -16.40
C GLY A 160 5.05 -12.31 -16.57
N ALA A 161 4.97 -11.58 -17.68
CA ALA A 161 5.96 -10.59 -18.11
C ALA A 161 5.83 -9.22 -17.39
N LEU A 162 4.72 -8.96 -16.72
CA LEU A 162 4.48 -7.66 -16.08
C LEU A 162 5.41 -7.47 -14.87
N PRO A 163 5.88 -6.23 -14.63
CA PRO A 163 6.69 -5.94 -13.47
C PRO A 163 5.89 -6.22 -12.18
N PRO A 164 6.56 -6.75 -11.14
CA PRO A 164 5.88 -7.09 -9.88
C PRO A 164 5.46 -5.88 -9.03
N PHE A 165 5.92 -4.68 -9.40
CA PHE A 165 5.59 -3.43 -8.73
C PHE A 165 5.47 -2.30 -9.74
N VAL A 166 4.32 -1.63 -9.73
CA VAL A 166 4.03 -0.46 -10.58
C VAL A 166 3.70 0.75 -9.70
N SER A 167 4.22 1.92 -10.08
CA SER A 167 3.95 3.20 -9.45
C SER A 167 3.28 4.14 -10.46
N MET A 168 1.99 4.42 -10.26
CA MET A 168 1.21 5.37 -11.06
C MET A 168 1.31 6.77 -10.43
N ARG A 169 1.95 7.70 -11.15
CA ARG A 169 2.18 9.09 -10.73
C ARG A 169 1.95 10.04 -11.90
N PRO A 170 0.75 10.04 -12.50
CA PRO A 170 0.48 10.84 -13.69
C PRO A 170 0.76 12.33 -13.46
N GLU A 171 1.52 12.89 -14.38
CA GLU A 171 1.85 14.31 -14.47
C GLU A 171 0.80 15.04 -15.32
N LEU A 172 0.50 16.28 -14.95
CA LEU A 172 -0.20 17.21 -15.83
C LEU A 172 0.82 18.12 -16.52
N GLU A 173 0.62 18.38 -17.81
CA GLU A 173 1.47 19.27 -18.62
C GLU A 173 1.31 20.74 -18.17
N ASN A 174 1.92 21.15 -17.04
CA ASN A 174 1.76 22.52 -16.52
C ASN A 174 2.89 23.11 -15.65
N ASP A 175 4.14 22.63 -15.80
CA ASP A 175 5.31 23.12 -15.03
C ASP A 175 5.06 23.18 -13.51
N VAL A 176 4.33 22.20 -12.98
CA VAL A 176 4.01 22.11 -11.54
C VAL A 176 5.09 21.30 -10.82
N PRO A 177 5.51 21.70 -9.60
CA PRO A 177 6.52 20.95 -8.87
C PRO A 177 6.11 19.49 -8.60
N ARG A 178 7.06 18.59 -8.88
CA ARG A 178 6.96 17.13 -8.74
C ARG A 178 7.17 16.66 -7.30
N PHE A 179 6.27 17.06 -6.40
CA PHE A 179 6.38 16.78 -4.96
C PHE A 179 6.24 15.29 -4.62
N VAL A 180 5.35 14.58 -5.32
CA VAL A 180 5.21 13.13 -5.15
C VAL A 180 6.55 12.45 -5.42
N GLU A 181 7.25 12.84 -6.47
CA GLU A 181 8.48 12.20 -6.96
C GLU A 181 9.71 12.55 -6.14
N GLN A 182 9.66 13.69 -5.45
CA GLN A 182 10.64 14.07 -4.44
C GLN A 182 10.45 13.29 -3.12
N SER A 183 9.33 12.56 -2.96
CA SER A 183 9.06 11.81 -1.73
C SER A 183 9.98 10.60 -1.58
N GLN A 184 10.41 10.32 -0.36
CA GLN A 184 11.31 9.21 -0.06
C GLN A 184 10.53 7.88 0.02
N GLY A 185 11.25 6.75 -0.08
CA GLY A 185 10.68 5.41 0.14
C GLY A 185 9.90 4.82 -1.03
N GLN A 186 9.93 5.47 -2.21
CA GLN A 186 9.23 5.00 -3.41
C GLN A 186 9.96 3.88 -4.17
N PHE A 187 11.21 3.59 -3.81
CA PHE A 187 12.12 2.73 -4.56
C PHE A 187 12.56 1.51 -3.74
N ALA A 188 13.39 0.67 -4.33
CA ALA A 188 13.90 -0.55 -3.70
C ALA A 188 14.93 -0.31 -2.60
N GLY A 189 15.38 0.92 -2.37
CA GLY A 189 16.26 1.17 -1.24
C GLY A 189 17.59 0.41 -1.35
N TRP A 190 18.02 -0.13 -0.20
CA TRP A 190 19.16 -1.04 -0.06
C TRP A 190 19.01 -2.39 -0.80
N LEU A 191 17.82 -2.75 -1.28
CA LEU A 191 17.58 -3.99 -2.02
C LEU A 191 18.16 -3.93 -3.45
N GLY A 192 18.36 -2.72 -3.98
CA GLY A 192 18.98 -2.48 -5.28
C GLY A 192 17.98 -2.23 -6.42
N SER A 193 18.43 -1.50 -7.44
CA SER A 193 17.57 -0.91 -8.47
C SER A 193 16.82 -1.91 -9.36
N VAL A 194 17.24 -3.17 -9.41
CA VAL A 194 16.53 -4.24 -10.16
C VAL A 194 15.13 -4.52 -9.61
N PHE A 195 14.84 -4.06 -8.38
CA PHE A 195 13.53 -4.20 -7.74
C PHE A 195 12.79 -2.85 -7.65
N ASP A 196 13.28 -1.79 -8.30
CA ASP A 196 12.57 -0.52 -8.40
C ASP A 196 11.25 -0.71 -9.19
N PRO A 197 10.21 0.09 -8.91
CA PRO A 197 8.94 0.01 -9.63
C PRO A 197 9.09 0.37 -11.12
N LEU A 198 8.23 -0.21 -11.97
CA LEU A 198 7.88 0.44 -13.22
C LEU A 198 7.07 1.70 -12.88
N THR A 199 7.60 2.85 -13.26
CA THR A 199 6.95 4.14 -13.02
C THR A 199 6.16 4.56 -14.25
N ILE A 200 4.92 5.00 -14.05
CA ILE A 200 4.04 5.51 -15.10
C ILE A 200 3.65 6.94 -14.73
N ASP A 201 4.26 7.89 -15.44
CA ASP A 201 4.05 9.32 -15.25
C ASP A 201 3.10 9.92 -16.31
N HIS A 202 2.68 9.15 -17.32
CA HIS A 202 1.71 9.61 -18.31
C HIS A 202 0.27 9.58 -17.75
N ASP A 203 -0.52 10.59 -18.09
CA ASP A 203 -1.93 10.71 -17.73
C ASP A 203 -2.81 9.67 -18.47
N PRO A 204 -3.39 8.68 -17.75
CA PRO A 204 -4.23 7.65 -18.35
C PRO A 204 -5.62 8.14 -18.81
N SER A 205 -5.97 9.40 -18.55
CA SER A 205 -7.23 9.99 -19.02
C SER A 205 -7.18 10.55 -20.43
N ARG A 206 -5.99 10.68 -21.03
CA ARG A 206 -5.82 11.19 -22.39
C ARG A 206 -6.06 10.11 -23.44
N ASP A 207 -6.59 10.51 -24.59
CA ASP A 207 -6.87 9.61 -25.73
C ASP A 207 -5.60 9.01 -26.34
N ASP A 208 -4.48 9.72 -26.22
CA ASP A 208 -3.15 9.29 -26.68
C ASP A 208 -2.35 8.54 -25.61
N TYR A 209 -2.99 8.15 -24.49
CA TYR A 209 -2.31 7.44 -23.41
C TYR A 209 -1.65 6.15 -23.90
N ARG A 210 -0.32 6.13 -23.80
CA ARG A 210 0.51 4.96 -24.01
C ARG A 210 1.61 4.98 -22.94
N VAL A 211 1.95 3.82 -22.41
CA VAL A 211 3.13 3.68 -21.53
C VAL A 211 4.36 3.69 -22.44
N ALA A 212 4.92 4.88 -22.64
CA ALA A 212 5.86 5.21 -23.72
C ALA A 212 7.21 4.48 -23.66
N ASP A 213 7.58 3.88 -22.53
CA ASP A 213 8.92 3.29 -22.32
C ASP A 213 9.03 1.78 -22.57
N LEU A 214 8.03 1.17 -23.21
CA LEU A 214 8.07 -0.26 -23.55
C LEU A 214 8.45 -0.54 -25.00
N THR A 215 9.01 0.44 -25.71
CA THR A 215 9.53 0.27 -27.07
C THR A 215 11.05 0.24 -27.08
N LEU A 216 11.64 -0.77 -27.74
CA LEU A 216 13.09 -0.84 -27.93
C LEU A 216 13.59 0.34 -28.75
N GLN A 217 14.71 0.94 -28.33
CA GLN A 217 15.39 1.96 -29.14
C GLN A 217 15.74 1.38 -30.53
N PRO A 218 15.59 2.15 -31.63
CA PRO A 218 15.80 1.67 -32.99
C PRO A 218 17.16 0.98 -33.22
N GLU A 219 18.18 1.38 -32.45
CA GLU A 219 19.55 0.87 -32.54
C GLU A 219 19.75 -0.49 -31.85
N ILE A 220 18.78 -0.93 -31.03
CA ILE A 220 18.83 -2.22 -30.31
C ILE A 220 17.79 -3.16 -30.90
N SER A 221 18.24 -4.06 -31.79
CA SER A 221 17.37 -5.13 -32.28
C SER A 221 17.00 -6.11 -31.16
N VAL A 222 15.78 -6.66 -31.22
CA VAL A 222 15.31 -7.74 -30.33
C VAL A 222 16.34 -8.86 -30.24
N ARG A 223 16.91 -9.28 -31.39
CA ARG A 223 17.95 -10.32 -31.45
C ARG A 223 19.19 -9.97 -30.63
N ARG A 224 19.64 -8.70 -30.65
CA ARG A 224 20.79 -8.23 -29.89
C ARG A 224 20.51 -8.20 -28.39
N LEU A 225 19.29 -7.80 -28.00
CA LEU A 225 18.86 -7.83 -26.60
C LEU A 225 18.82 -9.25 -26.05
N LEU A 226 18.21 -10.17 -26.79
CA LEU A 226 18.11 -11.59 -26.42
C LEU A 226 19.50 -12.23 -26.30
N ALA A 227 20.40 -12.00 -27.27
CA ALA A 227 21.77 -12.53 -27.22
C ALA A 227 22.58 -12.00 -26.01
N ARG A 228 22.40 -10.73 -25.63
CA ARG A 228 23.02 -10.17 -24.42
C ARG A 228 22.48 -10.84 -23.16
N ASN A 229 21.18 -11.13 -23.12
CA ASN A 229 20.57 -11.80 -21.99
C ASN A 229 21.00 -13.26 -21.85
N GLU A 230 21.13 -13.99 -22.96
CA GLU A 230 21.67 -15.36 -22.96
C GLU A 230 23.12 -15.40 -22.46
N LEU A 231 23.95 -14.44 -22.89
CA LEU A 231 25.33 -14.33 -22.39
C LEU A 231 25.36 -14.01 -20.89
N ARG A 232 24.52 -13.06 -20.42
CA ARG A 232 24.42 -12.73 -18.99
C ARG A 232 23.99 -13.95 -18.18
N THR A 233 23.00 -14.70 -18.67
CA THR A 233 22.47 -15.90 -17.99
C THR A 233 23.56 -16.97 -17.89
N SER A 234 24.27 -17.25 -18.98
CA SER A 234 25.35 -18.25 -18.97
C SER A 234 26.54 -17.85 -18.09
N LEU A 235 26.87 -16.56 -17.99
CA LEU A 235 27.87 -16.06 -17.04
C LEU A 235 27.40 -16.18 -15.59
N ASN A 236 26.13 -15.89 -15.31
CA ASN A 236 25.56 -16.02 -13.97
C ASN A 236 25.49 -17.49 -13.52
N GLU A 237 25.13 -18.41 -14.41
CA GLU A 237 25.13 -19.86 -14.13
C GLU A 237 26.53 -20.38 -13.73
N GLN A 238 27.60 -19.75 -14.24
CA GLN A 238 28.98 -20.08 -13.90
C GLN A 238 29.46 -19.46 -12.57
N LEU A 239 28.77 -18.45 -12.06
CA LEU A 239 29.18 -17.66 -10.89
C LEU A 239 28.39 -17.97 -9.61
N VAL A 240 27.23 -18.63 -9.69
CA VAL A 240 26.30 -18.74 -8.55
C VAL A 240 26.43 -20.06 -7.80
N GLN A 241 26.95 -20.00 -6.57
CA GLN A 241 26.47 -20.86 -5.48
C GLN A 241 25.18 -20.23 -4.91
N HIS A 242 24.09 -21.02 -4.97
CA HIS A 242 22.70 -20.79 -4.56
C HIS A 242 22.36 -19.61 -3.63
N HIS A 243 21.72 -18.55 -4.17
CA HIS A 243 20.97 -17.57 -3.37
C HIS A 243 19.71 -17.05 -4.10
N ALA A 244 18.55 -17.15 -3.45
CA ALA A 244 17.22 -16.82 -4.01
C ALA A 244 17.05 -15.35 -4.48
N ALA A 245 17.84 -14.41 -3.96
CA ALA A 245 17.79 -13.01 -4.39
C ALA A 245 18.32 -12.82 -5.83
N PHE A 246 19.30 -13.63 -6.26
CA PHE A 246 19.77 -13.62 -7.64
C PHE A 246 18.69 -14.17 -8.59
N ASP A 247 17.96 -15.20 -8.17
CA ASP A 247 16.86 -15.77 -8.96
C ASP A 247 15.73 -14.75 -9.19
N ALA A 248 15.37 -13.98 -8.15
CA ALA A 248 14.36 -12.92 -8.26
C ALA A 248 14.83 -11.75 -9.15
N ALA A 249 16.08 -11.31 -8.99
CA ALA A 249 16.66 -10.27 -9.84
C ALA A 249 16.74 -10.70 -11.32
N ASP A 250 17.13 -11.95 -11.57
CA ASP A 250 17.16 -12.54 -12.89
C ASP A 250 15.77 -12.65 -13.51
N ALA A 251 14.78 -13.11 -12.73
CA ALA A 251 13.39 -13.20 -13.16
C ALA A 251 12.83 -11.82 -13.52
N ASN A 252 13.08 -10.78 -12.73
CA ASN A 252 12.64 -9.41 -13.04
C ASN A 252 13.33 -8.87 -14.30
N SER A 253 14.62 -9.17 -14.49
CA SER A 253 15.34 -8.81 -15.72
C SER A 253 14.75 -9.50 -16.94
N ARG A 254 14.39 -10.78 -16.82
CA ARG A 254 13.70 -11.53 -17.88
C ARG A 254 12.32 -10.97 -18.19
N ARG A 255 11.51 -10.63 -17.17
CA ARG A 255 10.21 -9.97 -17.34
C ARG A 255 10.32 -8.65 -18.09
N ALA A 256 11.30 -7.81 -17.74
CA ALA A 256 11.51 -6.54 -18.43
C ALA A 256 11.84 -6.75 -19.92
N ILE A 257 12.69 -7.73 -20.24
CA ILE A 257 13.00 -8.08 -21.64
C ILE A 257 11.78 -8.66 -22.34
N GLU A 258 11.04 -9.55 -21.70
CA GLU A 258 9.81 -10.11 -22.24
C GLU A 258 8.82 -9.00 -22.55
N LEU A 259 8.58 -8.08 -21.63
CA LEU A 259 7.70 -6.93 -21.84
C LEU A 259 8.12 -6.04 -23.02
N LEU A 260 9.43 -5.82 -23.20
CA LEU A 260 9.99 -5.07 -24.33
C LEU A 260 9.93 -5.82 -25.68
N THR A 261 9.84 -7.15 -25.65
CA THR A 261 9.92 -8.01 -26.85
C THR A 261 8.59 -8.65 -27.23
N SER A 262 7.66 -8.76 -26.28
CA SER A 262 6.30 -9.23 -26.47
C SER A 262 5.47 -8.11 -27.08
N ALA A 263 5.47 -8.02 -28.41
CA ALA A 263 4.53 -7.18 -29.12
C ALA A 263 3.08 -7.62 -28.79
N GLY A 264 2.30 -6.77 -28.11
CA GLY A 264 0.84 -6.80 -28.15
C GLY A 264 0.11 -7.46 -26.98
N GLU A 265 0.46 -8.68 -26.53
CA GLU A 265 -0.40 -9.42 -25.57
C GLU A 265 -0.37 -8.87 -24.14
N GLN A 266 0.81 -8.50 -23.62
CA GLN A 266 0.96 -7.93 -22.28
C GLN A 266 0.83 -6.40 -22.28
N SER A 267 0.96 -5.76 -23.46
CA SER A 267 0.64 -4.35 -23.67
C SER A 267 -0.84 -4.03 -23.38
N GLY A 268 -1.73 -5.01 -23.56
CA GLY A 268 -3.15 -4.89 -23.20
C GLY A 268 -3.37 -4.54 -21.72
N ALA A 269 -2.42 -4.90 -20.84
CA ALA A 269 -2.42 -4.49 -19.43
C ALA A 269 -2.59 -2.99 -19.27
N PHE A 270 -1.85 -2.24 -20.07
CA PHE A 270 -1.80 -0.78 -20.08
C PHE A 270 -2.78 -0.15 -21.07
N ASN A 271 -3.51 -0.97 -21.84
CA ASN A 271 -4.49 -0.48 -22.79
C ASN A 271 -5.85 -0.31 -22.12
N LEU A 272 -6.20 0.94 -21.80
CA LEU A 272 -7.52 1.28 -21.26
C LEU A 272 -8.63 1.27 -22.32
N ASP A 273 -8.29 1.26 -23.61
CA ASP A 273 -9.26 1.20 -24.71
C ASP A 273 -9.96 -0.18 -24.79
N GLU A 274 -9.43 -1.19 -24.08
CA GLU A 274 -10.09 -2.49 -23.91
C GLU A 274 -11.26 -2.45 -22.90
N GLU A 275 -11.37 -1.40 -22.08
CA GLU A 275 -12.51 -1.20 -21.19
C GLU A 275 -13.64 -0.45 -21.91
N SER A 276 -14.88 -0.84 -21.64
CA SER A 276 -16.02 -0.08 -22.17
C SER A 276 -16.03 1.37 -21.65
N GLN A 277 -16.55 2.29 -22.46
CA GLN A 277 -16.73 3.69 -22.08
C GLN A 277 -17.46 3.84 -20.73
N MET A 278 -18.51 3.03 -20.51
CA MET A 278 -19.27 3.03 -19.25
C MET A 278 -18.40 2.68 -18.03
N VAL A 279 -17.45 1.75 -18.16
CA VAL A 279 -16.52 1.42 -17.08
C VAL A 279 -15.57 2.59 -16.83
N ARG A 280 -15.01 3.19 -17.88
CA ARG A 280 -14.13 4.36 -17.75
C ARG A 280 -14.84 5.53 -17.08
N GLU A 281 -16.08 5.82 -17.46
CA GLU A 281 -16.92 6.86 -16.87
C GLU A 281 -17.27 6.58 -15.40
N ARG A 282 -17.52 5.32 -15.04
CA ARG A 282 -17.81 4.93 -13.65
C ARG A 282 -16.65 5.27 -12.70
N TYR A 283 -15.40 5.07 -13.14
CA TYR A 283 -14.21 5.48 -12.38
C TYR A 283 -13.95 7.00 -12.44
N GLY A 284 -14.52 7.69 -13.42
CA GLY A 284 -14.30 9.10 -13.70
C GLY A 284 -13.22 9.31 -14.77
N LEU A 285 -13.55 10.10 -15.79
CA LEU A 285 -12.64 10.46 -16.90
C LEU A 285 -11.68 11.58 -16.47
N ASN A 286 -10.91 11.31 -15.42
CA ASN A 286 -9.88 12.19 -14.90
C ASN A 286 -8.63 11.35 -14.56
N PRO A 287 -7.45 11.99 -14.37
CA PRO A 287 -6.19 11.26 -14.18
C PRO A 287 -6.21 10.29 -13.00
N HIS A 288 -6.86 10.65 -11.89
CA HIS A 288 -6.97 9.79 -10.72
C HIS A 288 -7.84 8.56 -11.02
N GLY A 289 -9.08 8.78 -11.48
CA GLY A 289 -10.03 7.72 -11.79
C GLY A 289 -9.48 6.70 -12.79
N GLN A 290 -8.86 7.19 -13.86
CA GLN A 290 -8.24 6.33 -14.87
C GLN A 290 -6.98 5.62 -14.35
N SER A 291 -6.23 6.22 -13.42
CA SER A 291 -5.12 5.52 -12.74
C SER A 291 -5.58 4.39 -11.83
N VAL A 292 -6.71 4.59 -11.12
CA VAL A 292 -7.32 3.53 -10.29
C VAL A 292 -7.85 2.39 -11.17
N LEU A 293 -8.47 2.70 -12.31
CA LEU A 293 -8.88 1.69 -13.30
C LEU A 293 -7.68 0.91 -13.85
N GLN A 294 -6.60 1.62 -14.20
CA GLN A 294 -5.35 1.01 -14.65
C GLN A 294 -4.76 0.08 -13.59
N ALA A 295 -4.80 0.47 -12.31
CA ALA A 295 -4.35 -0.37 -11.19
C ALA A 295 -5.19 -1.65 -11.06
N ARG A 296 -6.51 -1.57 -11.20
CA ARG A 296 -7.38 -2.77 -11.23
C ARG A 296 -6.96 -3.74 -12.32
N ARG A 297 -6.74 -3.26 -13.55
CA ARG A 297 -6.33 -4.09 -14.70
C ARG A 297 -4.96 -4.73 -14.51
N LEU A 298 -4.02 -4.02 -13.90
CA LEU A 298 -2.68 -4.54 -13.59
C LEU A 298 -2.75 -5.66 -12.55
N VAL A 299 -3.53 -5.45 -11.49
CA VAL A 299 -3.75 -6.47 -10.46
C VAL A 299 -4.48 -7.70 -11.01
N GLU A 300 -5.48 -7.50 -11.88
CA GLU A 300 -6.17 -8.57 -12.59
C GLU A 300 -5.22 -9.43 -13.44
N ARG A 301 -4.19 -8.81 -14.03
CA ARG A 301 -3.13 -9.50 -14.77
C ARG A 301 -1.97 -9.99 -13.90
N GLY A 302 -2.09 -9.91 -12.58
CA GLY A 302 -1.17 -10.54 -11.63
C GLY A 302 0.00 -9.67 -11.18
N VAL A 303 -0.09 -8.34 -11.30
CA VAL A 303 0.83 -7.41 -10.63
C VAL A 303 0.55 -7.44 -9.10
N PRO A 304 1.51 -7.86 -8.26
CA PRO A 304 1.32 -7.95 -6.81
C PRO A 304 1.07 -6.61 -6.11
N LEU A 305 1.66 -5.52 -6.58
CA LEU A 305 1.43 -4.22 -5.96
C LEU A 305 1.40 -3.10 -7.00
N VAL A 306 0.36 -2.28 -6.92
CA VAL A 306 0.26 -1.03 -7.66
C VAL A 306 0.04 0.10 -6.67
N THR A 307 0.95 1.07 -6.65
CA THR A 307 0.72 2.32 -5.92
C THR A 307 0.13 3.34 -6.89
N VAL A 308 -1.01 3.93 -6.52
CA VAL A 308 -1.66 5.02 -7.23
C VAL A 308 -1.54 6.26 -6.38
N TYR A 309 -0.65 7.16 -6.75
CA TYR A 309 -0.56 8.47 -6.13
C TYR A 309 -1.68 9.38 -6.65
N TRP A 310 -2.11 10.32 -5.82
CA TRP A 310 -2.94 11.41 -6.30
C TRP A 310 -2.20 12.15 -7.42
N PRO A 311 -2.83 12.38 -8.59
CA PRO A 311 -2.21 13.09 -9.70
C PRO A 311 -1.83 14.51 -9.27
N SER A 312 -0.82 15.09 -9.94
CA SER A 312 -0.69 16.54 -9.92
C SER A 312 -2.02 17.15 -10.38
N ASP A 313 -2.56 18.10 -9.63
CA ASP A 313 -3.84 18.76 -9.93
C ASP A 313 -3.64 20.07 -10.70
N GLY A 314 -2.39 20.38 -11.08
CA GLY A 314 -2.05 21.60 -11.80
C GLY A 314 -2.02 22.86 -10.95
N ILE A 315 -2.31 22.74 -9.65
CA ILE A 315 -2.34 23.87 -8.73
C ILE A 315 -0.90 24.22 -8.32
N LYS A 316 -0.63 25.52 -8.20
CA LYS A 316 0.64 26.04 -7.66
C LYS A 316 0.36 26.69 -6.30
N ASN A 317 1.33 26.59 -5.40
CA ASN A 317 1.34 27.19 -4.05
C ASN A 317 0.63 26.36 -2.97
N VAL A 318 -0.34 26.94 -2.24
CA VAL A 318 -0.65 26.59 -0.84
C VAL A 318 -1.57 25.35 -0.69
N SER A 319 -2.12 24.78 -1.77
CA SER A 319 -3.07 23.65 -1.67
C SER A 319 -2.97 22.67 -2.83
N VAL A 320 -1.77 22.12 -3.01
CA VAL A 320 -1.48 21.09 -4.02
C VAL A 320 -1.89 19.70 -3.51
N TYR A 321 -2.42 18.84 -4.38
CA TYR A 321 -2.91 17.51 -4.01
C TYR A 321 -3.90 17.59 -2.83
N TRP A 322 -3.70 16.78 -1.77
CA TRP A 322 -4.46 16.83 -0.53
C TRP A 322 -3.89 17.80 0.53
N ASP A 323 -2.84 18.57 0.20
CA ASP A 323 -2.12 19.47 1.12
C ASP A 323 -2.88 20.77 1.42
N THR A 324 -4.06 20.67 2.03
CA THR A 324 -5.05 21.76 2.17
C THR A 324 -4.71 22.81 3.25
N HIS A 325 -3.55 23.48 3.14
CA HIS A 325 -3.19 24.62 4.02
C HIS A 325 -4.06 25.84 3.82
N SER A 326 -4.87 25.91 2.77
CA SER A 326 -5.88 26.94 2.55
C SER A 326 -7.09 26.31 1.87
N ARG A 327 -8.24 27.00 1.90
CA ARG A 327 -9.46 26.57 1.18
C ARG A 327 -9.88 25.13 1.47
N ASN A 328 -9.60 24.61 2.68
CA ASN A 328 -9.73 23.18 2.99
C ASN A 328 -11.12 22.64 2.64
N PHE A 329 -12.17 23.33 3.05
CA PHE A 329 -13.54 22.86 2.81
C PHE A 329 -13.94 22.96 1.33
N ILE A 330 -13.55 24.01 0.63
CA ILE A 330 -13.89 24.18 -0.79
C ILE A 330 -13.17 23.10 -1.62
N ASP A 331 -11.87 22.94 -1.40
CA ASP A 331 -11.05 22.01 -2.16
C ASP A 331 -11.42 20.55 -1.84
N LEU A 332 -11.68 20.21 -0.58
CA LEU A 332 -12.15 18.87 -0.23
C LEU A 332 -13.52 18.57 -0.87
N LYS A 333 -14.48 19.50 -0.81
CA LYS A 333 -15.85 19.30 -1.32
C LYS A 333 -15.95 19.30 -2.83
N GLU A 334 -15.22 20.17 -3.52
CA GLU A 334 -15.41 20.42 -4.95
C GLU A 334 -14.39 19.68 -5.83
N ARG A 335 -13.21 19.35 -5.28
CA ARG A 335 -12.06 18.89 -6.08
C ARG A 335 -11.54 17.51 -5.66
N LEU A 336 -11.38 17.26 -4.36
CA LEU A 336 -10.69 16.07 -3.86
C LEU A 336 -11.65 14.92 -3.56
N MET A 337 -12.61 15.12 -2.65
CA MET A 337 -13.48 14.05 -2.19
C MET A 337 -14.40 13.48 -3.29
N PRO A 338 -15.01 14.29 -4.19
CA PRO A 338 -15.87 13.72 -5.24
C PRO A 338 -15.13 12.75 -6.17
N VAL A 339 -13.90 13.11 -6.56
CA VAL A 339 -13.07 12.28 -7.46
C VAL A 339 -12.60 11.02 -6.74
N ALA A 340 -12.20 11.12 -5.47
CA ALA A 340 -11.81 9.96 -4.66
C ALA A 340 -13.00 9.02 -4.36
N ASP A 341 -14.16 9.58 -4.02
CA ASP A 341 -15.40 8.82 -3.76
C ASP A 341 -15.81 8.01 -4.98
N GLN A 342 -15.81 8.64 -6.15
CA GLN A 342 -16.16 7.99 -7.42
C GLN A 342 -15.16 6.86 -7.75
N ALA A 343 -13.87 7.14 -7.77
CA ALA A 343 -12.86 6.16 -8.18
C ALA A 343 -12.73 4.99 -7.20
N PHE A 344 -12.74 5.27 -5.89
CA PHE A 344 -12.59 4.24 -4.87
C PHE A 344 -13.86 3.37 -4.76
N SER A 345 -15.06 3.95 -4.81
CA SER A 345 -16.29 3.17 -4.81
C SER A 345 -16.42 2.29 -6.06
N ALA A 346 -16.04 2.80 -7.24
CA ALA A 346 -15.98 2.03 -8.48
C ALA A 346 -14.99 0.86 -8.38
N LEU A 347 -13.82 1.09 -7.78
CA LEU A 347 -12.82 0.04 -7.56
C LEU A 347 -13.36 -1.11 -6.69
N LEU A 348 -13.99 -0.79 -5.56
CA LEU A 348 -14.54 -1.79 -4.65
C LEU A 348 -15.62 -2.63 -5.34
N ASP A 349 -16.52 -1.98 -6.07
CA ASP A 349 -17.56 -2.66 -6.83
C ASP A 349 -16.98 -3.58 -7.91
N ASP A 350 -16.01 -3.10 -8.68
CA ASP A 350 -15.44 -3.86 -9.79
C ASP A 350 -14.64 -5.07 -9.28
N LEU A 351 -13.85 -4.89 -8.21
CA LEU A 351 -13.15 -6.00 -7.55
C LEU A 351 -14.15 -7.02 -6.96
N SER A 352 -15.25 -6.56 -6.36
CA SER A 352 -16.29 -7.43 -5.81
C SER A 352 -17.01 -8.21 -6.92
N GLN A 353 -17.44 -7.53 -7.98
CA GLN A 353 -18.11 -8.12 -9.14
C GLN A 353 -17.24 -9.15 -9.86
N ARG A 354 -15.92 -8.96 -9.86
CA ARG A 354 -14.94 -9.88 -10.45
C ARG A 354 -14.49 -11.00 -9.49
N GLY A 355 -14.96 -11.01 -8.25
CA GLY A 355 -14.52 -11.97 -7.23
C GLY A 355 -13.06 -11.79 -6.80
N MET A 356 -12.47 -10.61 -7.05
CA MET A 356 -11.09 -10.29 -6.74
C MET A 356 -10.92 -9.60 -5.37
N LEU A 357 -11.99 -9.00 -4.83
CA LEU A 357 -11.91 -8.24 -3.58
C LEU A 357 -11.38 -9.09 -2.40
N ASP A 358 -11.69 -10.39 -2.36
CA ASP A 358 -11.18 -11.30 -1.33
C ASP A 358 -9.67 -11.55 -1.41
N GLU A 359 -9.05 -11.30 -2.57
CA GLU A 359 -7.64 -11.58 -2.87
C GLU A 359 -6.83 -10.30 -3.18
N THR A 360 -7.46 -9.13 -3.15
CA THR A 360 -6.83 -7.83 -3.35
C THR A 360 -7.09 -6.96 -2.14
N ILE A 361 -6.02 -6.58 -1.42
CA ILE A 361 -6.12 -5.53 -0.41
C ILE A 361 -6.11 -4.17 -1.10
N VAL A 362 -7.06 -3.30 -0.76
CA VAL A 362 -7.04 -1.89 -1.16
C VAL A 362 -6.73 -1.06 0.08
N VAL A 363 -5.70 -0.22 -0.02
CA VAL A 363 -5.26 0.68 1.05
C VAL A 363 -5.43 2.11 0.59
N TRP A 364 -6.25 2.88 1.30
CA TRP A 364 -6.33 4.34 1.15
C TRP A 364 -5.58 4.98 2.31
N THR A 365 -4.60 5.83 2.02
CA THR A 365 -3.85 6.52 3.06
C THR A 365 -3.21 7.80 2.54
N GLY A 366 -2.77 8.67 3.46
CA GLY A 366 -1.73 9.66 3.22
C GLY A 366 -0.59 9.50 4.22
N GLU A 367 0.34 10.44 4.18
CA GLU A 367 1.55 10.47 5.00
C GLU A 367 1.36 11.01 6.42
N PHE A 368 0.26 11.72 6.70
CA PHE A 368 -0.17 12.16 8.03
C PHE A 368 -1.56 12.80 7.95
N GLY A 369 -2.03 13.41 9.04
CA GLY A 369 -3.29 14.14 9.11
C GLY A 369 -3.12 15.65 9.15
N ARG A 370 -4.17 16.34 9.57
CA ARG A 370 -4.22 17.81 9.59
C ARG A 370 -4.55 18.37 10.96
N THR A 371 -4.14 19.60 11.22
CA THR A 371 -4.32 20.22 12.53
C THR A 371 -5.78 20.19 13.00
N PRO A 372 -6.03 19.81 14.26
CA PRO A 372 -7.38 19.74 14.83
C PRO A 372 -8.17 21.02 14.66
N LYS A 373 -7.52 22.17 14.84
CA LYS A 373 -8.15 23.48 14.70
C LYS A 373 -7.88 24.06 13.31
N VAL A 374 -8.93 24.58 12.67
CA VAL A 374 -8.85 25.34 11.41
C VAL A 374 -8.08 26.64 11.63
N GLY A 375 -7.16 26.95 10.72
CA GLY A 375 -6.27 28.11 10.81
C GLY A 375 -5.17 28.00 11.88
N GLN A 376 -5.00 26.83 12.49
CA GLN A 376 -3.88 26.56 13.39
C GLN A 376 -2.58 26.45 12.59
N ARG A 377 -1.51 27.09 13.09
CA ARG A 377 -0.17 27.05 12.50
C ARG A 377 0.76 26.28 13.41
N ASN A 378 1.33 25.19 12.89
CA ASN A 378 2.23 24.28 13.61
C ASN A 378 3.51 23.97 12.81
N SER A 379 3.56 24.32 11.53
CA SER A 379 4.73 24.16 10.68
C SER A 379 5.08 25.47 9.97
N ASP A 380 6.23 25.49 9.29
CA ASP A 380 6.65 26.60 8.45
C ASP A 380 5.78 26.75 7.20
N ALA A 381 5.03 25.71 6.80
CA ALA A 381 4.07 25.81 5.69
C ALA A 381 2.90 26.73 6.06
N GLY A 382 2.37 26.56 7.28
CA GLY A 382 1.37 27.42 7.90
C GLY A 382 -0.03 27.34 7.26
N ALA A 383 -1.07 27.25 8.10
CA ALA A 383 -2.45 27.35 7.61
C ALA A 383 -2.91 28.80 7.37
N GLY A 384 -3.66 28.98 6.28
CA GLY A 384 -4.59 30.08 6.05
C GLY A 384 -5.83 29.97 6.95
N LYS A 385 -6.65 31.03 7.00
CA LYS A 385 -7.82 31.14 7.90
C LYS A 385 -8.85 30.01 7.77
N ASP A 386 -8.90 29.37 6.61
CA ASP A 386 -9.84 28.33 6.20
C ASP A 386 -9.11 27.02 5.82
N GLY A 387 -7.84 26.90 6.20
CA GLY A 387 -6.99 25.74 5.95
C GLY A 387 -6.59 25.00 7.22
N ARG A 388 -5.86 23.89 7.05
CA ARG A 388 -5.28 23.13 8.15
C ARG A 388 -3.82 22.79 7.86
N ASP A 389 -2.98 22.86 8.89
CA ASP A 389 -1.54 22.63 8.79
C ASP A 389 -1.20 21.14 9.04
N HIS A 390 0.07 20.76 8.89
CA HIS A 390 0.55 19.39 9.08
C HIS A 390 0.31 18.88 10.50
N TRP A 391 -0.13 17.63 10.62
CA TRP A 391 -0.39 16.99 11.90
C TRP A 391 -0.25 15.46 11.88
N PRO A 392 0.92 14.92 12.26
CA PRO A 392 1.13 13.48 12.33
C PRO A 392 0.62 12.85 13.63
N GLY A 393 0.17 13.68 14.58
CA GLY A 393 -0.28 13.25 15.90
C GLY A 393 -1.49 12.31 15.86
N CYS A 394 -2.35 12.43 14.84
CA CYS A 394 -3.44 11.51 14.56
C CYS A 394 -3.87 11.62 13.10
N PHE A 395 -4.20 10.51 12.45
CA PHE A 395 -4.80 10.49 11.11
C PHE A 395 -5.57 9.20 10.84
N SER A 396 -6.12 9.08 9.63
CA SER A 396 -6.90 7.91 9.22
C SER A 396 -6.29 7.20 8.02
N THR A 397 -6.41 5.88 8.04
CA THR A 397 -6.12 4.96 6.91
C THR A 397 -7.34 4.07 6.75
N VAL A 398 -7.69 3.71 5.51
CA VAL A 398 -8.81 2.81 5.22
C VAL A 398 -8.31 1.60 4.46
N LEU A 399 -8.73 0.42 4.90
CA LEU A 399 -8.39 -0.86 4.30
C LEU A 399 -9.65 -1.56 3.80
N ALA A 400 -9.55 -2.33 2.73
CA ALA A 400 -10.62 -3.17 2.22
C ALA A 400 -10.06 -4.43 1.54
N GLY A 401 -10.85 -5.51 1.52
CA GLY A 401 -10.51 -6.72 0.79
C GLY A 401 -9.29 -7.49 1.33
N GLY A 402 -8.83 -8.50 0.59
CA GLY A 402 -7.57 -9.21 0.87
C GLY A 402 -7.47 -9.89 2.25
N GLY A 403 -8.60 -10.24 2.87
CA GLY A 403 -8.65 -10.78 4.23
C GLY A 403 -8.73 -9.74 5.35
N ILE A 404 -8.94 -8.47 5.02
CA ILE A 404 -9.30 -7.42 5.98
C ILE A 404 -10.78 -7.56 6.37
N ARG A 405 -11.07 -7.39 7.65
CA ARG A 405 -12.43 -7.37 8.21
C ARG A 405 -13.11 -6.04 7.86
N GLY A 406 -14.01 -6.05 6.88
CA GLY A 406 -14.85 -4.90 6.56
C GLY A 406 -15.93 -4.61 7.61
N GLY A 407 -16.51 -3.41 7.54
CA GLY A 407 -17.61 -2.99 8.41
C GLY A 407 -17.19 -2.59 9.82
N ILE A 408 -15.95 -2.17 10.00
CA ILE A 408 -15.40 -1.81 11.32
C ILE A 408 -14.70 -0.46 11.30
N THR A 409 -14.62 0.14 12.49
CA THR A 409 -13.63 1.16 12.81
C THR A 409 -12.62 0.57 13.79
N TYR A 410 -11.33 0.81 13.60
CA TYR A 410 -10.28 0.39 14.53
C TYR A 410 -9.61 1.60 15.18
N GLY A 411 -9.37 1.48 16.49
CA GLY A 411 -8.89 2.54 17.33
C GLY A 411 -9.82 3.76 17.36
N LYS A 412 -9.39 4.78 18.10
CA LYS A 412 -10.19 5.99 18.31
C LYS A 412 -9.27 7.18 18.55
N SER A 413 -9.53 8.29 17.89
CA SER A 413 -8.93 9.58 18.25
C SER A 413 -9.70 10.27 19.39
N ASP A 414 -9.07 11.25 20.02
CA ASP A 414 -9.70 12.06 21.05
C ASP A 414 -10.89 12.90 20.54
N ARG A 415 -11.49 13.67 21.44
CA ARG A 415 -12.69 14.49 21.14
C ARG A 415 -12.43 15.57 20.09
N GLN A 416 -11.18 15.87 19.77
CA GLN A 416 -10.77 16.89 18.81
C GLN A 416 -10.06 16.29 17.58
N ALA A 417 -9.98 14.97 17.50
CA ALA A 417 -9.17 14.27 16.49
C ALA A 417 -7.67 14.63 16.54
N ALA A 418 -7.15 15.05 17.69
CA ALA A 418 -5.77 15.49 17.84
C ALA A 418 -4.79 14.34 18.08
N PHE A 419 -5.14 13.41 18.94
CA PHE A 419 -4.30 12.26 19.27
C PHE A 419 -5.13 10.98 19.36
N PRO A 420 -4.53 9.79 19.16
CA PRO A 420 -5.16 8.52 19.52
C PRO A 420 -5.55 8.51 21.00
N ALA A 421 -6.84 8.30 21.26
CA ALA A 421 -7.39 8.02 22.58
C ALA A 421 -7.42 6.52 22.91
N ALA A 422 -7.47 5.66 21.88
CA ALA A 422 -7.39 4.21 22.03
C ALA A 422 -6.69 3.58 20.81
N ASP A 423 -5.95 2.51 21.08
CA ASP A 423 -5.30 1.62 20.11
C ASP A 423 -4.49 2.37 19.04
N PRO A 424 -3.45 3.14 19.43
CA PRO A 424 -2.61 3.86 18.48
C PRO A 424 -1.94 2.90 17.49
N VAL A 425 -1.91 3.29 16.22
CA VAL A 425 -1.29 2.50 15.14
C VAL A 425 -0.11 3.26 14.56
N ALA A 426 1.07 2.64 14.59
CA ALA A 426 2.22 3.15 13.88
C ALA A 426 2.25 2.67 12.41
N PRO A 427 2.88 3.40 11.49
CA PRO A 427 3.04 2.97 10.10
C PRO A 427 3.66 1.57 9.96
N ARG A 428 4.58 1.20 10.86
CA ARG A 428 5.20 -0.13 10.89
C ARG A 428 4.19 -1.27 11.10
N ASP A 429 3.14 -1.05 11.88
CA ASP A 429 2.11 -2.05 12.19
C ASP A 429 1.06 -2.13 11.07
N LEU A 430 0.75 -0.99 10.42
CA LEU A 430 -0.01 -0.98 9.18
C LEU A 430 0.69 -1.83 8.10
N ILE A 431 1.99 -1.57 7.86
CA ILE A 431 2.78 -2.30 6.85
C ILE A 431 2.92 -3.77 7.22
N ALA A 432 3.09 -4.09 8.51
CA ALA A 432 3.07 -5.47 8.99
C ALA A 432 1.72 -6.17 8.77
N THR A 433 0.62 -5.45 8.82
CA THR A 433 -0.74 -5.96 8.53
C THR A 433 -0.89 -6.25 7.04
N VAL A 434 -0.44 -5.35 6.17
CA VAL A 434 -0.40 -5.55 4.71
C VAL A 434 0.47 -6.76 4.36
N TYR A 435 1.67 -6.86 4.93
CA TYR A 435 2.55 -8.02 4.74
C TYR A 435 1.94 -9.33 5.24
N HIS A 436 1.22 -9.31 6.35
CA HIS A 436 0.51 -10.49 6.85
C HIS A 436 -0.55 -10.95 5.84
N ALA A 437 -1.40 -10.03 5.36
CA ALA A 437 -2.41 -10.33 4.35
C ALA A 437 -1.78 -10.89 3.05
N LEU A 438 -0.61 -10.38 2.66
CA LEU A 438 0.16 -10.84 1.49
C LEU A 438 1.02 -12.09 1.73
N GLY A 439 0.98 -12.66 2.94
CA GLY A 439 1.67 -13.90 3.27
C GLY A 439 3.18 -13.76 3.39
N VAL A 440 3.67 -12.60 3.84
CA VAL A 440 5.07 -12.36 4.17
C VAL A 440 5.31 -12.72 5.64
N PRO A 441 6.11 -13.76 5.94
CA PRO A 441 6.36 -14.20 7.31
C PRO A 441 7.04 -13.11 8.16
N ALA A 442 6.79 -13.12 9.47
CA ALA A 442 7.39 -12.13 10.36
C ALA A 442 8.92 -12.22 10.45
N ALA A 443 9.47 -13.43 10.29
CA ALA A 443 10.91 -13.66 10.26
C ALA A 443 11.51 -13.53 8.84
N GLN A 444 10.75 -13.04 7.85
CA GLN A 444 11.26 -12.91 6.49
C GLN A 444 12.43 -11.92 6.44
N THR A 445 13.52 -12.35 5.81
CA THR A 445 14.69 -11.50 5.53
C THR A 445 14.93 -11.38 4.04
N LEU A 446 15.52 -10.26 3.62
CA LEU A 446 16.16 -10.08 2.31
C LEU A 446 17.56 -9.52 2.53
N ASN A 447 18.48 -9.83 1.62
CA ASN A 447 19.84 -9.31 1.69
C ASN A 447 19.92 -7.98 0.95
N ASP A 448 20.71 -7.05 1.48
CA ASP A 448 21.12 -5.86 0.73
C ASP A 448 22.17 -6.21 -0.35
N THR A 449 22.56 -5.21 -1.14
CA THR A 449 23.57 -5.38 -2.20
C THR A 449 24.95 -5.79 -1.68
N GLY A 450 25.23 -5.59 -0.38
CA GLY A 450 26.44 -6.05 0.30
C GLY A 450 26.33 -7.46 0.90
N GLY A 451 25.18 -8.13 0.73
CA GLY A 451 24.91 -9.47 1.25
C GLY A 451 24.46 -9.52 2.71
N ARG A 452 24.22 -8.37 3.37
CA ARG A 452 23.76 -8.34 4.76
C ARG A 452 22.24 -8.57 4.83
N PRO A 453 21.76 -9.49 5.69
CA PRO A 453 20.33 -9.75 5.85
C PRO A 453 19.65 -8.65 6.67
N HIS A 454 18.45 -8.25 6.24
CA HIS A 454 17.55 -7.34 6.94
C HIS A 454 16.17 -7.97 7.06
N PHE A 455 15.52 -7.81 8.22
CA PHE A 455 14.11 -8.15 8.38
C PHE A 455 13.26 -7.17 7.58
N VAL A 456 12.35 -7.68 6.75
CA VAL A 456 11.56 -6.81 5.85
C VAL A 456 10.20 -6.41 6.43
N ARG A 457 9.76 -7.09 7.50
CA ARG A 457 8.50 -6.78 8.19
C ARG A 457 8.80 -5.99 9.47
N PRO A 458 8.52 -4.67 9.50
CA PRO A 458 9.00 -3.81 10.58
C PRO A 458 8.13 -3.89 11.86
N GLY A 459 6.84 -4.21 11.78
CA GLY A 459 5.92 -4.18 12.93
C GLY A 459 5.15 -5.47 13.19
N THR A 460 4.09 -5.36 14.00
CA THR A 460 3.16 -6.44 14.31
C THR A 460 1.86 -6.25 13.54
N ALA A 461 1.30 -7.31 12.96
CA ALA A 461 -0.01 -7.19 12.30
C ALA A 461 -1.11 -6.93 13.33
N ILE A 462 -2.02 -6.03 12.98
CA ILE A 462 -3.18 -5.66 13.80
C ILE A 462 -4.24 -6.73 13.58
N ARG A 463 -4.33 -7.68 14.52
CA ARG A 463 -5.20 -8.85 14.40
C ARG A 463 -6.68 -8.51 14.29
N ASP A 464 -7.12 -7.43 14.92
CA ASP A 464 -8.53 -7.02 14.90
C ASP A 464 -9.00 -6.50 13.53
N LEU A 465 -8.05 -6.12 12.66
CA LEU A 465 -8.31 -5.74 11.27
C LEU A 465 -8.44 -6.97 10.34
N LEU A 466 -8.15 -8.18 10.81
CA LEU A 466 -8.11 -9.39 9.98
C LEU A 466 -9.41 -10.20 10.14
N ALA A 467 -9.93 -10.72 9.03
CA ALA A 467 -11.22 -11.42 8.93
C ALA A 467 -11.18 -12.87 9.45
#